data_AF-A0A367RN38-F1
#
_entry.id   AF-A0A367RN38-F1
#
_cell.length_a   1.000
_cell.length_b   1.000
_cell.length_c   1.000
_cell.angle_alpha   90.00
_cell.angle_beta   90.00
_cell.angle_gamma   90.00
#
_symmetry.space_group_name_H-M   'P 1'
#
loop_
_entity.id
_entity.type
_entity.pdbx_description
1 polymer ?
#
loop_
_entity_poly.entity_id
_entity_poly.type
_entity_poly.pdbx_seq_one_letter_code
_entity_poly.pdbx_strand_id
1 'polypeptide(L)'
;MTAYWQLTIWDVLDEISEAPPTSPLALVWECLDAELENLPIEAQLSTAATAFYQIADILKSRAELLLEDVRAHNDTDGPVISTDIFAGLVRTTMQLDLDDLIEESPPQTFRPHGPHQFFSTPQNNDSVAAPVEKANVLAMLEEVTTLEDVHNLASDEDVQKWKDAIAQYLTQVQQ
;
A
#
# COMPACT_ATOMS: atom_id res chain seq x y z
N MET A 1 30.13 -16.74 -38.49
CA MET A 1 29.30 -17.97 -38.54
C MET A 1 28.77 -18.19 -37.14
N THR A 2 27.59 -17.64 -36.84
CA THR A 2 26.90 -17.88 -35.58
C THR A 2 26.21 -19.23 -35.69
N ALA A 3 26.77 -20.24 -35.02
CA ALA A 3 26.09 -21.51 -34.83
C ALA A 3 24.84 -21.21 -33.97
N TYR A 4 23.67 -21.20 -34.60
CA TYR A 4 22.41 -21.24 -33.88
C TYR A 4 22.35 -22.63 -33.23
N TRP A 5 22.55 -22.68 -31.92
CA TRP A 5 22.28 -23.89 -31.15
C TRP A 5 20.78 -24.13 -31.28
N GLN A 6 20.40 -25.14 -32.07
CA GLN A 6 19.04 -25.65 -32.04
C GLN A 6 18.85 -26.24 -30.65
N LEU A 7 18.06 -25.57 -29.80
CA LEU A 7 17.69 -26.12 -28.50
C LEU A 7 16.93 -27.43 -28.73
N THR A 8 17.30 -28.46 -27.98
CA THR A 8 16.53 -29.70 -27.94
C THR A 8 15.27 -29.49 -27.11
N ILE A 9 14.27 -30.36 -27.28
CA ILE A 9 13.06 -30.31 -26.46
C ILE A 9 13.36 -30.39 -24.95
N TRP A 10 14.43 -31.08 -24.57
CA TRP A 10 14.84 -31.23 -23.18
C TRP A 10 15.42 -29.95 -22.59
N ASP A 11 16.18 -29.19 -23.36
CA ASP A 11 16.70 -27.89 -22.93
C ASP A 11 15.55 -26.89 -22.72
N VAL A 12 14.54 -26.93 -23.61
CA VAL A 12 13.35 -26.08 -23.51
C VAL A 12 12.50 -26.47 -22.30
N LEU A 13 12.36 -27.77 -22.00
CA LEU A 13 11.64 -28.24 -20.82
C LEU A 13 12.34 -27.86 -19.52
N ASP A 14 13.67 -27.92 -19.48
CA ASP A 14 14.47 -27.48 -18.33
C ASP A 14 14.29 -25.98 -18.08
N GLU A 15 14.42 -25.15 -19.11
CA GLU A 15 14.19 -23.70 -19.02
C GLU A 15 12.77 -23.37 -18.53
N ILE A 16 11.76 -24.07 -19.04
CA ILE A 16 10.36 -23.83 -18.71
C ILE A 16 9.98 -24.35 -17.33
N SER A 17 10.72 -25.31 -16.78
CA SER A 17 10.54 -25.77 -15.40
C SER A 17 10.87 -24.68 -14.37
N GLU A 18 11.89 -23.87 -14.66
CA GLU A 18 12.33 -22.74 -13.81
C GLU A 18 11.60 -21.44 -14.14
N ALA A 19 10.94 -21.37 -15.29
CA ALA A 19 10.20 -20.19 -15.71
C ALA A 19 8.93 -19.94 -14.86
N PRO A 20 8.48 -18.68 -14.72
CA PRO A 20 7.24 -18.35 -14.01
C PRO A 20 6.02 -19.17 -14.50
N PRO A 21 5.05 -19.46 -13.62
CA PRO A 21 3.88 -20.27 -13.97
C PRO A 21 3.01 -19.65 -15.08
N THR A 22 3.10 -18.34 -15.29
CA THR A 22 2.42 -17.58 -16.35
C THR A 22 3.10 -17.64 -17.72
N SER A 23 4.30 -18.22 -17.80
CA SER A 23 5.07 -18.29 -19.05
C SER A 23 4.40 -19.23 -20.07
N PRO A 24 4.32 -18.85 -21.35
CA PRO A 24 3.65 -19.63 -22.38
C PRO A 24 4.41 -20.93 -22.71
N LEU A 25 3.68 -21.99 -23.04
CA LEU A 25 4.23 -23.29 -23.47
C LEU A 25 4.35 -23.44 -25.00
N ALA A 26 4.09 -22.39 -25.78
CA ALA A 26 4.07 -22.46 -27.24
C ALA A 26 5.37 -23.02 -27.83
N LEU A 27 6.53 -22.58 -27.31
CA LEU A 27 7.84 -23.04 -27.75
C LEU A 27 8.08 -24.53 -27.46
N VAL A 28 7.51 -25.08 -26.38
CA VAL A 28 7.60 -26.52 -26.07
C VAL A 28 6.96 -27.34 -27.18
N TRP A 29 5.76 -26.93 -27.61
CA TRP A 29 5.01 -27.64 -28.63
C TRP A 29 5.70 -27.57 -29.99
N GLU A 30 6.16 -26.37 -30.38
CA GLU A 30 6.90 -26.17 -31.64
C GLU A 30 8.19 -27.00 -31.68
N CYS A 31 8.96 -27.03 -30.58
CA CYS A 31 10.17 -27.84 -30.48
C CYS A 31 9.86 -29.35 -30.49
N LEU A 32 8.80 -29.79 -29.79
CA LEU A 32 8.42 -31.19 -29.74
C LEU A 32 7.99 -31.69 -31.12
N ASP A 33 7.14 -30.95 -31.83
CA ASP A 33 6.68 -31.32 -33.17
C ASP A 33 7.87 -31.42 -34.16
N ALA A 34 8.79 -30.46 -34.11
CA ALA A 34 9.98 -30.44 -34.96
C ALA A 34 10.93 -31.62 -34.69
N GLU A 35 11.09 -32.03 -33.43
CA GLU A 35 11.89 -33.21 -33.08
C GLU A 35 11.21 -34.52 -33.48
N LEU A 36 9.89 -34.62 -33.32
CA LEU A 36 9.15 -35.83 -33.64
C LEU A 36 9.11 -36.10 -35.15
N GLU A 37 9.01 -35.08 -36.00
CA GLU A 37 8.85 -35.24 -37.46
C GLU A 37 9.94 -36.11 -38.11
N ASN A 38 11.16 -36.08 -37.57
CA ASN A 38 12.32 -36.75 -38.16
C ASN A 38 12.57 -38.17 -37.60
N LEU A 39 11.77 -38.63 -36.64
CA LEU A 39 11.96 -39.91 -35.96
C LEU A 39 11.09 -41.03 -36.55
N PRO A 40 11.51 -42.31 -36.45
CA PRO A 40 10.64 -43.44 -36.76
C PRO A 40 9.50 -43.55 -35.75
N ILE A 41 8.36 -44.13 -36.15
CA ILE A 41 7.10 -44.15 -35.37
C ILE A 41 7.29 -44.63 -33.92
N GLU A 42 8.10 -45.67 -33.69
CA GLU A 42 8.32 -46.20 -32.33
C GLU A 42 9.09 -45.22 -31.45
N ALA A 43 10.09 -44.54 -32.02
CA ALA A 43 10.85 -43.50 -31.33
C ALA A 43 10.01 -42.24 -31.11
N GLN A 44 9.15 -41.87 -32.07
CA GLN A 44 8.19 -40.77 -31.88
C GLN A 44 7.30 -41.02 -30.67
N LEU A 45 6.70 -42.21 -30.56
CA LEU A 45 5.82 -42.55 -29.44
C LEU A 45 6.57 -42.56 -28.10
N SER A 46 7.78 -43.13 -28.07
CA SER A 46 8.59 -43.17 -26.85
C SER A 46 9.03 -41.77 -26.39
N THR A 47 9.51 -40.94 -27.32
CA THR A 47 9.95 -39.57 -27.03
C THR A 47 8.77 -38.71 -26.62
N ALA A 48 7.65 -38.76 -27.35
CA ALA A 48 6.44 -38.02 -27.02
C ALA A 48 5.90 -38.41 -25.64
N ALA A 49 5.84 -39.70 -25.31
CA ALA A 49 5.40 -40.15 -23.99
C ALA A 49 6.25 -39.57 -22.85
N THR A 50 7.58 -39.54 -23.05
CA THR A 50 8.52 -38.99 -22.06
C THR A 50 8.36 -37.47 -21.94
N ALA A 51 8.24 -36.76 -23.07
CA ALA A 51 8.01 -35.32 -23.08
C ALA A 51 6.68 -34.95 -22.40
N PHE A 52 5.59 -35.66 -22.72
CA PHE A 52 4.29 -35.43 -22.08
C PHE A 52 4.32 -35.65 -20.57
N TYR A 53 5.09 -36.64 -20.09
CA TYR A 53 5.24 -36.86 -18.66
C TYR A 53 5.90 -35.65 -17.98
N GLN A 54 6.99 -35.12 -18.56
CA GLN A 54 7.66 -33.94 -18.02
C GLN A 54 6.80 -32.68 -18.10
N ILE A 55 6.10 -32.47 -19.21
CA ILE A 55 5.15 -31.34 -19.37
C ILE A 55 4.05 -31.41 -18.30
N ALA A 56 3.51 -32.60 -18.05
CA ALA A 56 2.49 -32.80 -17.02
C ALA A 56 3.02 -32.47 -15.61
N ASP A 57 4.27 -32.85 -15.31
CA ASP A 57 4.89 -32.56 -14.01
C ASP A 57 5.14 -31.05 -13.83
N ILE A 58 5.64 -30.36 -14.86
CA ILE A 58 5.78 -28.90 -14.88
C ILE A 58 4.42 -28.22 -14.65
N LEU A 59 3.39 -28.63 -15.38
CA LEU A 59 2.04 -28.08 -15.24
C LEU A 59 1.47 -28.29 -13.84
N LYS A 60 1.73 -29.45 -13.23
CA LYS A 60 1.34 -29.75 -11.85
C LYS A 60 2.03 -28.80 -10.87
N SER A 61 3.36 -28.67 -10.94
CA SER A 61 4.12 -27.76 -10.06
C SER A 61 3.66 -26.30 -10.21
N ARG A 62 3.38 -25.86 -11.44
CA ARG A 62 2.83 -24.52 -11.69
C ARG A 62 1.44 -24.33 -11.09
N ALA A 63 0.57 -25.33 -11.20
CA ALA A 63 -0.75 -25.28 -10.59
C ALA A 63 -0.68 -25.21 -9.06
N GLU A 64 0.23 -25.96 -8.44
CA GLU A 64 0.46 -25.91 -6.99
C GLU A 64 0.91 -24.51 -6.54
N LEU A 65 1.86 -23.89 -7.25
CA LEU A 65 2.30 -22.52 -6.96
C LEU A 65 1.17 -21.49 -7.09
N LEU A 66 0.38 -21.57 -8.16
CA LEU A 66 -0.75 -20.66 -8.37
C LEU A 66 -1.84 -20.84 -7.31
N LEU A 67 -2.12 -22.08 -6.90
CA LEU A 67 -3.08 -22.36 -5.83
C LEU A 67 -2.60 -21.84 -4.48
N GLU A 68 -1.30 -21.92 -4.20
CA GLU A 68 -0.71 -21.37 -2.98
C GLU A 68 -0.80 -19.84 -2.96
N ASP A 69 -0.51 -19.17 -4.09
CA ASP A 69 -0.66 -17.71 -4.21
C ASP A 69 -2.11 -17.26 -4.01
N VAL A 70 -3.07 -17.97 -4.62
CA VAL A 70 -4.49 -17.72 -4.41
C VAL A 70 -4.88 -17.93 -2.95
N ARG A 71 -4.36 -18.97 -2.29
CA ARG A 71 -4.62 -19.24 -0.88
C ARG A 71 -4.09 -18.10 -0.01
N ALA A 72 -2.84 -17.70 -0.21
CA ALA A 72 -2.22 -16.60 0.53
C ALA A 72 -2.97 -15.28 0.35
N HIS A 73 -3.49 -15.00 -0.86
CA HIS A 73 -4.29 -13.79 -1.11
C HIS A 73 -5.66 -13.81 -0.40
N ASN A 74 -6.26 -14.99 -0.24
CA ASN A 74 -7.57 -15.15 0.40
C ASN A 74 -7.49 -15.47 1.89
N ASP A 75 -6.28 -15.55 2.46
CA ASP A 75 -6.09 -15.82 3.87
C ASP A 75 -6.42 -14.56 4.70
N THR A 76 -7.51 -14.62 5.47
CA THR A 76 -7.94 -13.53 6.35
C THR A 76 -7.29 -13.58 7.74
N ASP A 77 -6.65 -14.70 8.10
CA ASP A 77 -6.06 -14.90 9.42
C ASP A 77 -4.66 -14.26 9.55
N GLY A 78 -4.10 -13.80 8.43
CA GLY A 78 -2.78 -13.16 8.37
C GLY A 78 -1.64 -14.18 8.58
N PRO A 79 -0.37 -13.75 8.45
CA PRO A 79 0.75 -14.65 8.61
C PRO A 79 0.76 -15.24 10.03
N VAL A 80 0.69 -16.57 10.14
CA VAL A 80 0.85 -17.29 11.40
C VAL A 80 2.32 -17.21 11.84
N ILE A 81 2.65 -16.17 12.61
CA ILE A 81 3.99 -16.02 13.18
C ILE A 81 4.08 -16.92 14.41
N SER A 82 4.95 -17.94 14.36
CA SER A 82 5.21 -18.76 15.53
C SER A 82 5.86 -17.91 16.64
N THR A 83 5.49 -18.16 17.89
CA THR A 83 6.04 -17.45 19.05
C THR A 83 7.56 -17.62 19.18
N ASP A 84 8.12 -18.66 18.56
CA ASP A 84 9.56 -18.94 18.53
C ASP A 84 10.36 -18.05 17.56
N ILE A 85 9.74 -17.44 16.54
CA ILE A 85 10.45 -16.51 15.62
C ILE A 85 11.02 -15.31 16.40
N PHE A 86 10.36 -14.90 17.47
CA PHE A 86 10.83 -13.82 18.33
C PHE A 86 11.68 -14.31 19.51
N ALA A 87 11.83 -15.61 19.75
CA ALA A 87 12.53 -16.11 20.94
C ALA A 87 14.00 -15.64 21.04
N GLY A 88 14.64 -15.32 19.91
CA GLY A 88 15.97 -14.70 19.86
C GLY A 88 15.98 -13.17 19.77
N LEU A 89 14.84 -12.55 19.45
CA LEU A 89 14.70 -11.10 19.24
C LEU A 89 14.04 -10.38 20.42
N VAL A 90 13.25 -11.08 21.23
CA VAL A 90 12.77 -10.58 22.52
C VAL A 90 13.97 -10.56 23.47
N ARG A 91 14.71 -9.45 23.46
CA ARG A 91 15.56 -9.08 24.58
C ARG A 91 14.67 -9.13 25.82
N THR A 92 15.12 -9.88 26.83
CA THR A 92 14.63 -9.85 28.21
C THR A 92 14.10 -8.46 28.51
N THR A 93 12.80 -8.37 28.81
CA THR A 93 12.12 -7.13 29.18
C THR A 93 12.97 -6.41 30.22
N MET A 94 13.62 -5.31 29.83
CA MET A 94 14.27 -4.45 30.79
C MET A 94 13.13 -3.67 31.46
N GLN A 95 12.93 -3.91 32.74
CA GLN A 95 11.99 -3.14 33.55
C GLN A 95 12.55 -1.71 33.63
N LEU A 96 12.00 -0.81 32.81
CA LEU A 96 12.32 0.61 32.84
C LEU A 96 11.21 1.30 33.62
N ASP A 97 11.53 1.80 34.80
CA ASP A 97 10.61 2.66 35.52
C ASP A 97 10.56 4.01 34.80
N LEU A 98 9.37 4.42 34.37
CA LEU A 98 9.20 5.65 33.61
C LEU A 98 9.39 6.88 34.50
N ASP A 99 9.27 6.73 35.82
CA ASP A 99 9.50 7.80 36.78
C ASP A 99 10.98 8.24 36.80
N ASP A 100 11.92 7.31 36.56
CA ASP A 100 13.36 7.61 36.45
C ASP A 100 13.74 8.38 35.18
N LEU A 101 12.85 8.41 34.17
CA LEU A 101 13.03 9.15 32.92
C LEU A 101 12.40 10.54 32.95
N ILE A 102 11.64 10.88 33.98
CA ILE A 102 11.05 12.20 34.12
C ILE A 102 12.12 13.11 34.72
N GLU A 103 12.69 13.98 33.88
CA GLU A 103 13.57 15.06 34.34
C GLU A 103 12.79 15.97 35.29
N GLU A 104 13.31 16.20 36.51
CA GLU A 104 12.70 17.12 37.46
C GLU A 104 12.54 18.49 36.81
N SER A 105 11.30 18.99 36.80
CA SER A 105 11.00 20.28 36.17
C SER A 105 11.86 21.37 36.81
N PRO A 106 12.57 22.20 36.03
CA PRO A 106 13.35 23.28 36.59
C PRO A 106 12.42 24.16 37.43
N PRO A 107 12.88 24.66 38.60
CA PRO A 107 12.03 25.47 39.46
C PRO A 107 11.49 26.65 38.65
N GLN A 108 10.16 26.75 38.55
CA GLN A 108 9.50 27.82 37.82
C GLN A 108 9.93 29.16 38.42
N THR A 109 10.80 29.87 37.72
CA THR A 109 11.28 31.22 38.08
C THR A 109 10.34 32.32 37.62
N PHE A 110 9.31 31.98 36.83
CA PHE A 110 8.35 32.95 36.34
C PHE A 110 7.18 33.12 37.31
N ARG A 111 6.97 34.38 37.70
CA ARG A 111 5.81 34.82 38.47
C ARG A 111 4.55 34.51 37.65
N PRO A 112 3.53 33.83 38.21
CA PRO A 112 2.30 33.58 37.49
C PRO A 112 1.68 34.91 37.05
N HIS A 113 1.48 35.08 35.75
CA HIS A 113 0.69 36.18 35.24
C HIS A 113 -0.74 35.98 35.74
N GLY A 114 -1.30 37.01 36.38
CA GLY A 114 -2.67 36.98 36.90
C GLY A 114 -3.70 36.70 35.79
N PRO A 115 -4.98 36.45 36.14
CA PRO A 115 -5.99 36.03 35.19
C PRO A 115 -6.12 37.04 34.04
N HIS A 116 -5.71 36.62 32.83
CA HIS A 116 -5.91 37.40 31.62
C HIS A 116 -7.39 37.36 31.24
N GLN A 117 -8.09 38.46 31.50
CA GLN A 117 -9.42 38.69 30.95
C GLN A 117 -9.27 39.15 29.49
N PHE A 118 -9.31 38.22 28.54
CA PHE A 118 -9.45 38.55 27.13
C PHE A 118 -10.90 38.99 26.86
N PHE A 119 -11.18 40.28 27.10
CA PHE A 119 -12.37 40.92 26.57
C PHE A 119 -12.00 41.60 25.26
N SER A 120 -12.39 40.99 24.15
CA SER A 120 -12.37 41.63 22.84
C SER A 120 -13.44 42.73 22.84
N THR A 121 -13.04 44.01 22.82
CA THR A 121 -13.99 45.10 22.59
C THR A 121 -14.35 45.13 21.10
N PRO A 122 -15.62 45.43 20.72
CA PRO A 122 -16.10 45.20 19.36
C PRO A 122 -15.63 46.26 18.35
N GLN A 123 -14.85 47.25 18.77
CA GLN A 123 -14.70 48.49 18.03
C GLN A 123 -13.41 48.60 17.21
N ASN A 124 -12.49 47.63 17.32
CA ASN A 124 -11.26 47.67 16.53
C ASN A 124 -10.64 46.28 16.30
N ASN A 125 -11.44 45.35 15.79
CA ASN A 125 -10.94 44.04 15.39
C ASN A 125 -10.81 44.00 13.87
N ASP A 126 -9.58 44.03 13.38
CA ASP A 126 -9.21 43.63 12.01
C ASP A 126 -9.28 42.09 11.84
N SER A 127 -10.02 41.42 12.72
CA SER A 127 -10.20 39.98 12.74
C SER A 127 -11.55 39.64 12.14
N VAL A 128 -11.50 38.94 11.01
CA VAL A 128 -12.68 38.42 10.30
C VAL A 128 -13.35 37.27 11.08
N ALA A 129 -12.65 36.67 12.05
CA ALA A 129 -13.18 35.60 12.88
C ALA A 129 -13.95 36.16 14.09
N ALA A 130 -15.28 36.08 14.02
CA ALA A 130 -16.16 36.36 15.15
C ALA A 130 -16.20 35.18 16.13
N PRO A 131 -16.38 35.42 17.44
CA PRO A 131 -16.64 34.33 18.38
C PRO A 131 -17.96 33.64 18.01
N VAL A 132 -17.90 32.34 17.70
CA VAL A 132 -19.07 31.52 17.40
C VAL A 132 -19.45 30.74 18.66
N GLU A 133 -20.71 30.84 19.07
CA GLU A 133 -21.20 30.06 20.21
C GLU A 133 -21.22 28.56 19.90
N LYS A 134 -20.71 27.76 20.84
CA LYS A 134 -20.55 26.30 20.68
C LYS A 134 -21.87 25.59 20.36
N ALA A 135 -23.00 26.11 20.83
CA ALA A 135 -24.32 25.57 20.52
C ALA A 135 -24.66 25.63 19.03
N ASN A 136 -24.23 26.68 18.33
CA ASN A 136 -24.48 26.83 16.89
C ASN A 136 -23.65 25.85 16.07
N VAL A 137 -22.42 25.57 16.49
CA VAL A 137 -21.55 24.56 15.83
C VAL A 137 -22.12 23.15 16.00
N LEU A 138 -22.71 22.86 17.16
CA LEU A 138 -23.35 21.56 17.42
C LEU A 138 -24.63 21.38 16.58
N ALA A 139 -25.44 22.43 16.43
CA ALA A 139 -26.63 22.39 15.58
C ALA A 139 -26.28 22.14 14.09
N MET A 140 -25.20 22.75 13.58
CA MET A 140 -24.72 22.50 12.22
C MET A 140 -24.30 21.04 12.00
N LEU A 141 -23.77 20.37 13.03
CA LEU A 141 -23.36 18.97 12.94
C LEU A 141 -24.57 18.01 12.86
N GLU A 142 -25.72 18.41 13.43
CA GLU A 142 -26.96 17.64 13.35
C GLU A 142 -27.62 17.71 11.96
N GLU A 143 -27.36 18.78 11.21
CA GLU A 143 -27.89 18.96 9.84
C GLU A 143 -27.10 18.16 8.78
N VAL A 144 -25.88 17.71 9.10
CA VAL A 144 -25.03 16.93 8.20
C VAL A 144 -25.24 15.43 8.46
N THR A 145 -26.09 14.81 7.66
CA THR A 145 -26.46 13.38 7.85
C THR A 145 -25.95 12.46 6.75
N THR A 146 -25.63 12.99 5.58
CA THR A 146 -25.14 12.22 4.42
C THR A 146 -23.77 12.70 3.95
N LEU A 147 -23.11 11.87 3.14
CA LEU A 147 -21.76 12.16 2.63
C LEU A 147 -21.79 13.32 1.62
N GLU A 148 -22.89 13.47 0.89
CA GLU A 148 -23.16 14.59 0.00
C GLU A 148 -23.31 15.93 0.75
N ASP A 149 -23.88 15.91 1.98
CA ASP A 149 -23.99 17.12 2.80
C ASP A 149 -22.62 17.62 3.27
N VAL A 150 -21.70 16.70 3.59
CA VAL A 150 -20.30 17.02 3.91
C VAL A 150 -19.60 17.67 2.71
N HIS A 151 -19.84 17.12 1.51
CA HIS A 151 -19.25 17.66 0.28
C HIS A 151 -19.79 19.06 -0.05
N ASN A 152 -21.09 19.30 0.17
CA ASN A 152 -21.70 20.61 -0.04
C ASN A 152 -21.20 21.64 0.98
N LEU A 153 -21.05 21.26 2.26
CA LEU A 153 -20.50 22.14 3.30
C LEU A 153 -19.06 22.57 2.99
N ALA A 154 -18.23 21.66 2.49
CA ALA A 154 -16.85 21.95 2.09
C ALA A 154 -16.76 22.76 0.78
N SER A 155 -17.82 22.77 -0.02
CA SER A 155 -17.88 23.46 -1.33
C SER A 155 -18.56 24.83 -1.28
N ASP A 156 -19.13 25.23 -0.14
CA ASP A 156 -19.81 26.53 0.04
C ASP A 156 -18.83 27.69 0.34
N GLU A 157 -17.53 27.41 0.33
CA GLU A 157 -16.49 28.42 0.47
C GLU A 157 -16.38 29.28 -0.80
N ASP A 158 -16.74 30.56 -0.71
CA ASP A 158 -16.55 31.53 -1.79
C ASP A 158 -15.07 31.98 -1.87
N VAL A 159 -14.27 31.13 -2.52
CA VAL A 159 -12.84 31.35 -2.77
C VAL A 159 -12.58 32.67 -3.51
N GLN A 160 -13.55 33.14 -4.31
CA GLN A 160 -13.36 34.35 -5.10
C GLN A 160 -13.47 35.60 -4.24
N LYS A 161 -14.39 35.61 -3.28
CA LYS A 161 -14.46 36.66 -2.26
C LYS A 161 -13.15 36.78 -1.46
N TRP A 162 -12.48 35.66 -1.16
CA TRP A 162 -11.19 35.68 -0.47
C TRP A 162 -10.08 36.27 -1.34
N LYS A 163 -10.02 35.87 -2.62
CA LYS A 163 -9.04 36.43 -3.56
C LYS A 163 -9.22 37.93 -3.76
N ASP A 164 -10.46 38.41 -3.86
CA ASP A 164 -10.75 39.83 -4.01
C ASP A 164 -10.37 40.63 -2.76
N ALA A 165 -10.64 40.08 -1.57
CA ALA A 165 -10.24 40.70 -0.30
C ALA A 165 -8.71 40.77 -0.13
N ILE A 166 -8.00 39.69 -0.49
CA ILE A 166 -6.53 39.65 -0.45
C ILE A 166 -5.93 40.64 -1.46
N ALA A 167 -6.49 40.70 -2.68
CA ALA A 167 -6.04 41.64 -3.70
C ALA A 167 -6.20 43.09 -3.24
N GLN A 168 -7.35 43.44 -2.65
CA GLN A 168 -7.59 44.77 -2.07
C GLN A 168 -6.60 45.10 -0.96
N TYR A 169 -6.37 44.17 -0.03
CA TYR A 169 -5.40 44.36 1.04
C TYR A 169 -3.97 44.58 0.51
N LEU A 170 -3.53 43.76 -0.45
CA LEU A 170 -2.21 43.90 -1.07
C LEU A 170 -2.05 45.25 -1.77
N THR A 171 -3.10 45.76 -2.42
CA THR A 171 -3.06 47.11 -3.02
C THR A 171 -3.00 48.24 -1.99
N GLN A 172 -3.55 48.04 -0.79
CA GLN A 172 -3.49 49.00 0.32
C GLN A 172 -2.13 49.00 1.03
N VAL A 173 -1.44 47.87 1.08
CA VAL A 173 -0.10 47.74 1.72
C VAL A 173 1.04 48.18 0.79
N GLN A 174 0.81 48.28 -0.52
CA GLN A 174 1.80 48.73 -1.51
C GLN A 174 1.87 50.26 -1.74
N GLN A 175 1.06 51.05 -1.03
CA GLN A 175 1.17 52.52 -0.96
C GLN A 175 1.96 52.95 0.29
#